data_AF-A0A520EY13-F1
#
_entry.id   AF-A0A520EY13-F1
#
_cell.length_a   1.000
_cell.length_b   1.000
_cell.length_c   1.000
_cell.angle_alpha   90.00
_cell.angle_beta   90.00
_cell.angle_gamma   90.00
#
_symmetry.space_group_name_H-M   'P 1'
#
loop_
_entity.id
_entity.type
_entity.pdbx_description
1 polymer ?
#
loop_
_entity_poly.entity_id
_entity_poly.type
_entity_poly.pdbx_seq_one_letter_code
_entity_poly.pdbx_strand_id
1 'polypeptide(L)'
;MSTVRFVRSARREVPRSPGGEVVLQPPPPVPRAVPGNLLMKLMPLVMVAAMVGMVALMFTSGAAANPMMLMFPAMMLMSMVGMLAGGGKSGGARTAEANEDRKDYLRYLDQLRRDVADTERDQRRALEWSHPDPGTLWSTAGTQRMWERRPQDADFAHVRVGLGDQRLATRLVPPETGPVEELEPVSAVSLRRFVRARSVVSELPIAVSLRGFAALSIAGDRDAARAMVRSMVAYLCTFHGPDHLAVAVVCGPDTVEQWEWTKWLPHTQHDVLRDGAGSARMIFGSVLELESALGDVLSMRNRFARGAVNSGVTQLVIVVDGGLVANRSTDLTDTGLDSVTIVDLSGLCTRLAASRGLQLVVENGSIGAVSGTAVEVFAVADAMSTTEAHAVARRLSPYRAPSSPSAVDTVTDDGAAVSGWNSLVGIADVGALDTDRAWTVRRGRDRLRVPIGVAPDGSAVEIDLKESAENGMGPHGLCIGATGSGKSEFLRTLVLGLVSTHAPQQLNLVLVDFKGGATFAGLEAAPHVAAVITNLSEDLALVDRMRDALAGEMNRRQELLRSAGNFANVSDYEKARAAGAALAPLPALFV
;
A
#
# COMPACT_ATOMS: atom_id res chain seq x y z
N MET A 1 0.71 8.02 -28.22
CA MET A 1 0.52 8.62 -26.87
C MET A 1 1.88 8.65 -26.20
N SER A 2 2.32 9.81 -25.68
CA SER A 2 3.56 9.92 -24.92
C SER A 2 3.43 9.16 -23.59
N THR A 3 4.43 8.37 -23.25
CA THR A 3 4.50 7.67 -21.96
C THR A 3 5.13 8.56 -20.89
N VAL A 4 4.72 8.36 -19.63
CA VAL A 4 5.19 9.10 -18.46
C VAL A 4 5.73 8.07 -17.46
N ARG A 5 6.98 8.24 -17.03
CA ARG A 5 7.53 7.42 -15.95
C ARG A 5 6.84 7.78 -14.64
N PHE A 6 6.34 6.78 -13.94
CA PHE A 6 5.71 6.97 -12.63
C PHE A 6 6.65 6.48 -11.53
N VAL A 7 7.21 7.41 -10.77
CA VAL A 7 8.01 7.11 -9.59
C VAL A 7 7.06 6.92 -8.41
N ARG A 8 7.12 5.74 -7.79
CA ARG A 8 6.24 5.39 -6.68
C ARG A 8 6.75 6.01 -5.39
N SER A 9 5.89 6.75 -4.70
CA SER A 9 6.18 7.21 -3.34
C SER A 9 6.10 6.05 -2.34
N ALA A 10 6.63 6.29 -1.13
CA ALA A 10 6.40 5.40 0.00
C ALA A 10 4.88 5.19 0.21
N ARG A 11 4.49 3.95 0.52
CA ARG A 11 3.10 3.57 0.75
C ARG A 11 2.57 4.33 1.97
N ARG A 12 1.36 4.89 1.86
CA ARG A 12 0.70 5.58 2.97
C ARG A 12 0.30 4.57 4.05
N GLU A 13 0.36 5.00 5.31
CA GLU A 13 -0.07 4.17 6.44
C GLU A 13 -1.56 3.81 6.26
N VAL A 14 -1.84 2.51 6.31
CA VAL A 14 -3.21 1.98 6.22
C VAL A 14 -3.90 2.26 7.56
N PRO A 15 -5.17 2.72 7.56
CA PRO A 15 -5.93 2.83 8.80
C PRO A 15 -5.92 1.51 9.56
N ARG A 16 -5.60 1.55 10.85
CA ARG A 16 -5.48 0.34 11.65
C ARG A 16 -6.85 -0.29 11.82
N SER A 17 -6.99 -1.56 11.45
CA SER A 17 -8.16 -2.33 11.87
C SER A 17 -8.06 -2.56 13.38
N PRO A 18 -9.15 -2.34 14.14
CA PRO A 18 -9.24 -2.81 15.51
C PRO A 18 -9.02 -4.32 15.56
N GLY A 19 -8.55 -4.83 16.70
CA GLY A 19 -8.36 -6.26 16.92
C GLY A 19 -8.49 -6.61 18.40
N GLY A 20 -8.35 -7.89 18.72
CA GLY A 20 -8.44 -8.40 20.08
C GLY A 20 -9.79 -9.05 20.40
N GLU A 21 -9.97 -9.40 21.66
CA GLU A 21 -11.17 -10.07 22.16
C GLU A 21 -11.78 -9.24 23.30
N VAL A 22 -13.11 -9.10 23.28
CA VAL A 22 -13.86 -8.48 24.39
C VAL A 22 -14.65 -9.59 25.06
N VAL A 23 -14.23 -9.91 26.29
CA VAL A 23 -14.93 -10.87 27.15
C VAL A 23 -16.12 -10.16 27.78
N LEU A 24 -17.31 -10.69 27.53
CA LEU A 24 -18.57 -10.10 28.00
C LEU A 24 -18.81 -10.47 29.46
N GLN A 25 -19.45 -9.57 30.21
CA GLN A 25 -19.84 -9.87 31.59
C GLN A 25 -21.07 -10.79 31.63
N PRO A 26 -21.10 -11.80 32.53
CA PRO A 26 -22.27 -12.66 32.68
C PRO A 26 -23.49 -11.86 33.15
N PRO A 27 -24.71 -12.23 32.73
CA PRO A 27 -25.93 -11.63 33.26
C PRO A 27 -26.02 -11.81 34.78
N PRO A 28 -26.67 -10.88 35.51
CA PRO A 28 -26.86 -11.02 36.95
C PRO A 28 -27.71 -12.27 37.26
N PRO A 29 -27.42 -12.99 38.37
CA PRO A 29 -28.22 -14.14 38.79
C PRO A 29 -29.58 -13.71 39.33
N VAL A 30 -30.57 -14.60 39.27
CA VAL A 30 -31.86 -14.39 39.92
C VAL A 30 -31.66 -14.42 41.44
N PRO A 31 -32.21 -13.46 42.22
CA PRO A 31 -32.11 -13.48 43.66
C PRO A 31 -32.70 -14.79 44.22
N ARG A 32 -31.86 -15.60 44.89
CA ARG A 32 -32.29 -16.87 45.47
C ARG A 32 -33.35 -16.60 46.54
N ALA A 33 -34.52 -17.20 46.38
CA ALA A 33 -35.56 -17.15 47.40
C ALA A 33 -35.10 -17.97 48.61
N VAL A 34 -34.53 -17.31 49.62
CA VAL A 34 -34.35 -17.95 50.93
C VAL A 34 -35.75 -18.28 51.45
N PRO A 35 -36.12 -19.56 51.65
CA PRO A 35 -37.42 -19.91 52.18
C PRO A 35 -37.52 -19.24 53.54
N GLY A 36 -38.46 -18.29 53.66
CA GLY A 36 -38.70 -17.63 54.93
C GLY A 36 -39.02 -18.70 55.97
N ASN A 37 -38.30 -18.70 57.09
CA ASN A 37 -38.47 -19.67 58.17
C ASN A 37 -39.97 -19.88 58.40
N LEU A 38 -40.45 -21.11 58.19
CA LEU A 38 -41.87 -21.43 58.39
C LEU A 38 -42.31 -21.00 59.80
N LEU A 39 -41.39 -21.10 60.76
CA LEU A 39 -41.50 -20.59 62.12
C LEU A 39 -41.81 -19.08 62.20
N MET A 40 -41.17 -18.24 61.38
CA MET A 40 -41.46 -16.79 61.31
C MET A 40 -42.83 -16.51 60.69
N LYS A 41 -43.30 -17.35 59.76
CA LYS A 41 -44.66 -17.25 59.20
C LYS A 41 -45.74 -17.77 60.17
N LEU A 42 -45.39 -18.71 61.04
CA LEU A 42 -46.28 -19.29 62.06
C LEU A 42 -46.26 -18.52 63.40
N MET A 43 -45.24 -17.69 63.63
CA MET A 43 -45.11 -16.84 64.83
C MET A 43 -46.37 -16.02 65.14
N PRO A 44 -47.06 -15.38 64.17
CA PRO A 44 -48.32 -14.69 64.45
C PRO A 44 -49.41 -15.63 64.97
N LEU A 45 -49.51 -16.85 64.44
CA LEU A 45 -50.46 -17.86 64.90
C LEU A 45 -50.12 -18.35 66.31
N VAL A 46 -48.84 -18.59 66.59
CA VAL A 46 -48.34 -18.98 67.92
C VAL A 46 -48.57 -17.86 68.94
N MET A 47 -48.36 -16.60 68.56
CA MET A 47 -48.62 -15.44 69.41
C MET A 47 -50.11 -15.24 69.66
N VAL A 48 -50.98 -15.44 68.67
CA VAL A 48 -52.44 -15.41 68.84
C VAL A 48 -52.89 -16.54 69.78
N ALA A 49 -52.36 -17.75 69.63
CA ALA A 49 -52.64 -18.85 70.54
C ALA A 49 -52.15 -18.58 71.97
N ALA A 50 -50.96 -17.99 72.13
CA ALA A 50 -50.42 -17.56 73.42
C ALA A 50 -51.24 -16.43 74.05
N MET A 51 -51.73 -15.48 73.24
CA MET A 51 -52.63 -14.40 73.69
C MET A 51 -53.95 -14.98 74.21
N VAL A 52 -54.58 -15.88 73.47
CA VAL A 52 -55.84 -16.54 73.89
C VAL A 52 -55.60 -17.38 75.14
N GLY A 53 -54.49 -18.13 75.21
CA GLY A 53 -54.13 -18.92 76.38
C GLY A 53 -53.88 -18.08 77.63
N MET A 54 -53.20 -16.94 77.52
CA MET A 54 -52.93 -16.04 78.63
C MET A 54 -54.17 -15.29 79.11
N VAL A 55 -55.06 -14.87 78.19
CA VAL A 55 -56.37 -14.30 78.53
C VAL A 55 -57.23 -15.32 79.27
N ALA A 56 -57.28 -16.57 78.79
CA ALA A 56 -58.02 -17.64 79.47
C ALA A 56 -57.47 -17.91 80.90
N LEU A 57 -56.14 -17.94 81.07
CA LEU A 57 -55.48 -18.11 82.37
C LEU A 57 -55.76 -16.95 83.33
N MET A 58 -55.85 -15.71 82.84
CA MET A 58 -56.25 -14.56 83.66
C MET A 58 -57.67 -14.70 84.22
N PHE A 59 -58.59 -15.25 83.42
CA PHE A 59 -59.97 -15.48 83.84
C PHE A 59 -60.11 -16.65 84.84
N THR A 60 -59.26 -17.68 84.74
CA THR A 60 -59.33 -18.84 85.64
C THR A 60 -58.54 -18.67 86.94
N SER A 61 -57.51 -17.83 86.96
CA SER A 61 -56.64 -17.61 88.14
C SER A 61 -57.09 -16.46 89.05
N GLY A 62 -58.15 -15.74 88.70
CA GLY A 62 -58.69 -14.63 89.51
C GLY A 62 -57.82 -13.37 89.54
N ALA A 63 -56.79 -13.28 88.70
CA ALA A 63 -55.84 -12.16 88.64
C ALA A 63 -56.31 -10.95 87.80
N ALA A 64 -57.60 -10.88 87.48
CA ALA A 64 -58.18 -9.84 86.60
C ALA A 64 -58.26 -8.43 87.23
N ALA A 65 -57.95 -8.28 88.52
CA ALA A 65 -58.14 -7.03 89.26
C ALA A 65 -56.95 -6.06 89.22
N ASN A 66 -55.83 -6.38 88.55
CA ASN A 66 -54.64 -5.52 88.53
C ASN A 66 -54.48 -4.78 87.18
N PRO A 67 -54.66 -3.44 87.12
CA PRO A 67 -54.63 -2.66 85.87
C PRO A 67 -53.30 -2.75 85.11
N MET A 68 -52.19 -3.04 85.81
CA MET A 68 -50.88 -3.25 85.21
C MET A 68 -50.80 -4.54 84.37
N MET A 69 -51.59 -5.57 84.72
CA MET A 69 -51.58 -6.88 84.04
C MET A 69 -52.36 -6.87 82.72
N LEU A 70 -53.35 -5.96 82.58
CA LEU A 70 -54.14 -5.72 81.36
C LEU A 70 -53.37 -4.97 80.26
N MET A 71 -52.23 -4.34 80.58
CA MET A 71 -51.39 -3.67 79.58
C MET A 71 -50.57 -4.65 78.73
N PHE A 72 -50.31 -5.86 79.25
CA PHE A 72 -49.46 -6.86 78.59
C PHE A 72 -50.08 -7.40 77.29
N PRO A 73 -51.37 -7.80 77.26
CA PRO A 73 -52.05 -8.19 76.02
C PRO A 73 -52.17 -7.02 75.03
N ALA A 74 -52.42 -5.81 75.51
CA ALA A 74 -52.55 -4.62 74.67
C ALA A 74 -51.22 -4.24 73.98
N MET A 75 -50.09 -4.29 74.68
CA MET A 75 -48.77 -4.09 74.07
C MET A 75 -48.40 -5.19 73.08
N MET A 76 -48.77 -6.45 73.36
CA MET A 76 -48.56 -7.54 72.39
C MET A 76 -49.36 -7.31 71.10
N LEU A 77 -50.59 -6.80 71.22
CA LEU A 77 -51.44 -6.49 70.06
C LEU A 77 -50.89 -5.34 69.23
N MET A 78 -50.40 -4.27 69.88
CA MET A 78 -49.68 -3.17 69.22
C MET A 78 -48.37 -3.62 68.55
N SER A 79 -47.61 -4.51 69.20
CA SER A 79 -46.39 -5.12 68.65
C SER A 79 -46.70 -6.00 67.43
N MET A 80 -47.80 -6.76 67.46
CA MET A 80 -48.28 -7.57 66.33
C MET A 80 -48.61 -6.71 65.11
N VAL A 81 -49.33 -5.59 65.32
CA VAL A 81 -49.66 -4.64 64.24
C VAL A 81 -48.39 -3.98 63.70
N GLY A 82 -47.45 -3.59 64.56
CA GLY A 82 -46.14 -3.06 64.14
C GLY A 82 -45.31 -4.06 63.32
N MET A 83 -45.34 -5.34 63.69
CA MET A 83 -44.62 -6.40 62.99
C MET A 83 -45.26 -6.77 61.64
N LEU A 84 -46.59 -6.84 61.56
CA LEU A 84 -47.34 -7.06 60.31
C LEU A 84 -47.17 -5.89 59.34
N ALA A 85 -47.17 -4.65 59.84
CA ALA A 85 -46.91 -3.45 59.02
C ALA A 85 -45.45 -3.38 58.53
N GLY A 86 -44.48 -3.88 59.31
CA GLY A 86 -43.07 -3.95 58.93
C GLY A 86 -42.69 -5.12 58.01
N GLY A 87 -43.39 -6.25 58.12
CA GLY A 87 -43.07 -7.50 57.40
C GLY A 87 -43.32 -7.46 55.88
N GLY A 88 -44.18 -6.55 55.40
CA GLY A 88 -44.49 -6.38 53.98
C GLY A 88 -43.42 -5.66 53.15
N LYS A 89 -42.47 -4.95 53.78
CA LYS A 89 -41.45 -4.14 53.09
C LYS A 89 -40.32 -4.95 52.43
N SER A 90 -40.12 -6.20 52.84
CA SER A 90 -39.03 -7.06 52.35
C SER A 90 -39.23 -7.52 50.89
N GLY A 91 -40.47 -7.69 50.43
CA GLY A 91 -40.76 -8.11 49.06
C GLY A 91 -40.45 -7.04 48.01
N GLY A 92 -40.81 -5.78 48.28
CA GLY A 92 -40.60 -4.66 47.36
C GLY A 92 -39.13 -4.30 47.16
N ALA A 93 -38.33 -4.38 48.22
CA ALA A 93 -36.89 -4.10 48.17
C ALA A 93 -36.14 -5.06 47.23
N ARG A 94 -36.51 -6.36 47.21
CA ARG A 94 -35.88 -7.38 46.34
C ARG A 94 -36.20 -7.19 44.87
N THR A 95 -37.45 -6.87 44.54
CA THR A 95 -37.84 -6.51 43.16
C THR A 95 -37.18 -5.21 42.70
N ALA A 96 -36.95 -4.26 43.60
CA ALA A 96 -36.24 -3.02 43.28
C ALA A 96 -34.75 -3.28 43.00
N GLU A 97 -34.09 -4.10 43.81
CA GLU A 97 -32.69 -4.51 43.61
C GLU A 97 -32.50 -5.24 42.28
N ALA A 98 -33.31 -6.26 41.98
CA ALA A 98 -33.24 -6.97 40.70
C ALA A 98 -33.54 -6.07 39.48
N ASN A 99 -34.39 -5.05 39.64
CA ASN A 99 -34.65 -4.07 38.60
C ASN A 99 -33.46 -3.12 38.39
N GLU A 100 -32.76 -2.70 39.45
CA GLU A 100 -31.58 -1.85 39.34
C GLU A 100 -30.42 -2.64 38.72
N ASP A 101 -30.19 -3.89 39.13
CA ASP A 101 -29.19 -4.79 38.51
C ASP A 101 -29.45 -4.97 37.00
N ARG A 102 -30.71 -5.22 36.63
CA ARG A 102 -31.10 -5.31 35.21
C ARG A 102 -30.81 -4.01 34.48
N LYS A 103 -31.14 -2.86 35.08
CA LYS A 103 -30.94 -1.54 34.48
C LYS A 103 -29.45 -1.23 34.30
N ASP A 104 -28.60 -1.61 35.25
CA ASP A 104 -27.16 -1.46 35.18
C ASP A 104 -26.56 -2.37 34.10
N TYR A 105 -27.01 -3.63 34.01
CA TYR A 105 -26.56 -4.54 32.96
C TYR A 105 -26.99 -4.07 31.56
N LEU A 106 -28.21 -3.55 31.41
CA LEU A 106 -28.66 -2.97 30.14
C LEU A 106 -27.89 -1.69 29.78
N ARG A 107 -27.48 -0.86 30.77
CA ARG A 107 -26.59 0.28 30.54
C ARG A 107 -25.21 -0.17 30.07
N TYR A 108 -24.65 -1.23 30.67
CA TYR A 108 -23.41 -1.85 30.21
C TYR A 108 -23.52 -2.32 28.76
N LEU A 109 -24.59 -3.04 28.39
CA LEU A 109 -24.81 -3.47 27.01
C LEU A 109 -24.99 -2.30 26.03
N ASP A 110 -25.58 -1.18 26.46
CA ASP A 110 -25.70 0.02 25.62
C ASP A 110 -24.36 0.73 25.41
N GLN A 111 -23.52 0.81 26.45
CA GLN A 111 -22.16 1.34 26.29
C GLN A 111 -21.36 0.45 25.34
N LEU A 112 -21.37 -0.86 25.57
CA LEU A 112 -20.67 -1.80 24.71
C LEU A 112 -21.18 -1.76 23.26
N ARG A 113 -22.47 -1.50 23.04
CA ARG A 113 -23.03 -1.29 21.69
C ARG A 113 -22.38 -0.11 20.98
N ARG A 114 -22.09 1.00 21.69
CA ARG A 114 -21.42 2.17 21.12
C ARG A 114 -19.97 1.83 20.76
N ASP A 115 -19.27 1.15 21.66
CA ASP A 115 -17.87 0.73 21.44
C ASP A 115 -17.76 -0.24 20.25
N VAL A 116 -18.73 -1.16 20.09
CA VAL A 116 -18.83 -2.03 18.92
C VAL A 116 -19.14 -1.24 17.64
N ALA A 117 -20.03 -0.24 17.70
CA ALA A 117 -20.31 0.60 16.53
C ALA A 117 -19.08 1.42 16.10
N ASP A 118 -18.25 1.86 17.04
CA ASP A 118 -16.97 2.52 16.76
C ASP A 118 -16.00 1.55 16.09
N THR A 119 -15.88 0.34 16.65
CA THR A 119 -15.07 -0.75 16.08
C THR A 119 -15.52 -1.11 14.66
N GLU A 120 -16.82 -1.19 14.43
CA GLU A 120 -17.44 -1.44 13.12
C GLU A 120 -17.06 -0.37 12.09
N ARG A 121 -17.13 0.91 12.49
CA ARG A 121 -16.72 2.05 11.64
C ARG A 121 -15.24 2.01 11.30
N ASP A 122 -14.38 1.70 12.26
CA ASP A 122 -12.94 1.63 12.04
C ASP A 122 -12.55 0.41 11.18
N GLN A 123 -13.18 -0.75 11.41
CA GLN A 123 -13.02 -1.93 10.55
C GLN A 123 -13.45 -1.63 9.12
N ARG A 124 -14.62 -1.02 8.93
CA ARG A 124 -15.12 -0.61 7.60
C ARG A 124 -14.14 0.33 6.92
N ARG A 125 -13.68 1.37 7.61
CA ARG A 125 -12.72 2.35 7.07
C ARG A 125 -11.40 1.70 6.64
N ALA A 126 -10.87 0.76 7.44
CA ALA A 126 -9.64 0.04 7.12
C ALA A 126 -9.81 -0.88 5.89
N LEU A 127 -10.94 -1.59 5.80
CA LEU A 127 -11.26 -2.46 4.67
C LEU A 127 -11.57 -1.67 3.40
N GLU A 128 -12.35 -0.60 3.46
CA GLU A 128 -12.65 0.27 2.31
C GLU A 128 -11.43 1.04 1.83
N TRP A 129 -10.52 1.42 2.73
CA TRP A 129 -9.22 1.98 2.34
C TRP A 129 -8.43 0.97 1.50
N SER A 130 -8.31 -0.26 2.02
CA SER A 130 -7.53 -1.30 1.38
C SER A 130 -8.20 -1.82 0.10
N HIS A 131 -9.53 -1.93 0.11
CA HIS A 131 -10.38 -2.52 -0.92
C HIS A 131 -11.52 -1.57 -1.33
N PRO A 132 -11.19 -0.45 -2.01
CA PRO A 132 -12.18 0.53 -2.40
C PRO A 132 -13.14 -0.01 -3.45
N ASP A 133 -14.25 0.71 -3.62
CA ASP A 133 -15.25 0.41 -4.64
C ASP A 133 -14.63 0.47 -6.05
N PRO A 134 -14.80 -0.58 -6.88
CA PRO A 134 -14.37 -0.61 -8.28
C PRO A 134 -14.78 0.64 -9.10
N GLY A 135 -15.95 1.22 -8.83
CA GLY A 135 -16.44 2.43 -9.49
C GLY A 135 -15.58 3.67 -9.22
N THR A 136 -14.71 3.64 -8.21
CA THR A 136 -13.82 4.76 -7.84
C THR A 136 -12.38 4.59 -8.34
N LEU A 137 -12.03 3.46 -8.94
CA LEU A 137 -10.65 3.14 -9.34
C LEU A 137 -10.04 4.18 -10.31
N TRP A 138 -10.86 4.75 -11.20
CA TRP A 138 -10.41 5.75 -12.16
C TRP A 138 -9.85 7.02 -11.49
N SER A 139 -10.31 7.34 -10.26
CA SER A 139 -9.85 8.49 -9.50
C SER A 139 -8.50 8.25 -8.81
N THR A 140 -8.12 6.98 -8.62
CA THR A 140 -6.84 6.58 -8.01
C THR A 140 -5.68 6.66 -9.00
N ALA A 141 -5.95 6.50 -10.30
CA ALA A 141 -4.93 6.55 -11.35
C ALA A 141 -4.21 7.91 -11.37
N GLY A 142 -2.88 7.89 -11.29
CA GLY A 142 -2.03 9.09 -11.25
C GLY A 142 -1.85 9.71 -9.86
N THR A 143 -2.52 9.19 -8.83
CA THR A 143 -2.31 9.63 -7.44
C THR A 143 -1.16 8.85 -6.77
N GLN A 144 -0.77 9.24 -5.55
CA GLN A 144 0.21 8.51 -4.74
C GLN A 144 -0.21 7.07 -4.39
N ARG A 145 -1.52 6.76 -4.48
CA ARG A 145 -2.07 5.43 -4.19
C ARG A 145 -2.01 4.47 -5.38
N MET A 146 -1.73 4.99 -6.58
CA MET A 146 -1.51 4.16 -7.75
C MET A 146 -0.25 3.31 -7.56
N TRP A 147 -0.37 2.00 -7.80
CA TRP A 147 0.74 1.04 -7.67
C TRP A 147 1.40 1.04 -6.28
N GLU A 148 0.63 1.28 -5.21
CA GLU A 148 1.17 1.36 -3.85
C GLU A 148 1.59 -0.01 -3.27
N ARG A 149 1.02 -1.12 -3.77
CA ARG A 149 1.27 -2.47 -3.22
C ARG A 149 2.55 -3.10 -3.76
N ARG A 150 3.26 -3.83 -2.89
CA ARG A 150 4.54 -4.49 -3.17
C ARG A 150 4.48 -5.99 -2.91
N PRO A 151 5.31 -6.82 -3.55
CA PRO A 151 5.31 -8.28 -3.34
C PRO A 151 5.50 -8.73 -1.88
N GLN A 152 6.12 -7.89 -1.05
CA GLN A 152 6.32 -8.14 0.39
C GLN A 152 5.12 -7.77 1.26
N ASP A 153 4.17 -6.99 0.72
CA ASP A 153 2.98 -6.57 1.46
C ASP A 153 1.99 -7.73 1.61
N ALA A 154 1.33 -7.81 2.77
CA ALA A 154 0.37 -8.87 3.08
C ALA A 154 -0.88 -8.84 2.17
N ASP A 155 -1.21 -7.70 1.58
CA ASP A 155 -2.36 -7.51 0.67
C ASP A 155 -1.95 -7.50 -0.81
N PHE A 156 -0.73 -7.91 -1.13
CA PHE A 156 -0.28 -8.07 -2.51
C PHE A 156 -1.09 -9.15 -3.24
N ALA A 157 -1.53 -8.82 -4.46
CA ALA A 157 -2.42 -9.64 -5.27
C ALA A 157 -3.74 -10.03 -4.57
N HIS A 158 -4.18 -9.26 -3.58
CA HIS A 158 -5.55 -9.34 -3.06
C HIS A 158 -6.48 -8.53 -3.96
N VAL A 159 -7.56 -9.15 -4.41
CA VAL A 159 -8.56 -8.51 -5.26
C VAL A 159 -9.93 -8.56 -4.62
N ARG A 160 -10.63 -7.43 -4.59
CA ARG A 160 -12.00 -7.35 -4.10
C ARG A 160 -12.93 -8.06 -5.09
N VAL A 161 -13.82 -8.90 -4.58
CA VAL A 161 -14.79 -9.65 -5.39
C VAL A 161 -16.24 -9.24 -5.11
N GLY A 162 -16.49 -8.54 -4.01
CA GLY A 162 -17.84 -8.14 -3.62
C GLY A 162 -17.94 -7.57 -2.22
N LEU A 163 -19.18 -7.32 -1.80
CA LEU A 163 -19.55 -6.90 -0.46
C LEU A 163 -20.29 -8.03 0.25
N GLY A 164 -19.87 -8.38 1.45
CA GLY A 164 -20.52 -9.45 2.20
C GLY A 164 -20.31 -9.33 3.69
N ASP A 165 -20.73 -10.37 4.40
CA ASP A 165 -20.73 -10.40 5.85
C ASP A 165 -19.37 -10.88 6.37
N GLN A 166 -18.78 -10.13 7.30
CA GLN A 166 -17.55 -10.52 7.99
C GLN A 166 -17.74 -10.46 9.50
N ARG A 167 -16.92 -11.23 10.23
CA ARG A 167 -16.91 -11.15 11.69
C ARG A 167 -16.40 -9.77 12.13
N LEU A 168 -16.93 -9.27 13.23
CA LEU A 168 -16.41 -8.08 13.88
C LEU A 168 -14.92 -8.29 14.21
N ALA A 169 -14.10 -7.30 13.90
CA ALA A 169 -12.64 -7.40 14.05
C ALA A 169 -12.22 -7.63 15.51
N THR A 170 -12.96 -7.06 16.45
CA THR A 170 -12.88 -7.39 17.87
C THR A 170 -13.86 -8.51 18.19
N ARG A 171 -13.36 -9.69 18.53
CA ARG A 171 -14.21 -10.86 18.77
C ARG A 171 -14.96 -10.69 20.09
N LEU A 172 -16.30 -10.75 20.04
CA LEU A 172 -17.14 -10.82 21.22
C LEU A 172 -17.13 -12.25 21.77
N VAL A 173 -16.53 -12.44 22.95
CA VAL A 173 -16.44 -13.75 23.61
C VAL A 173 -17.57 -13.84 24.63
N PRO A 174 -18.56 -14.75 24.43
CA PRO A 174 -19.60 -14.98 25.42
C PRO A 174 -19.00 -15.43 26.76
N PRO A 175 -19.56 -15.01 27.90
CA PRO A 175 -19.07 -15.44 29.20
C PRO A 175 -19.38 -16.91 29.44
N GLU A 176 -18.53 -17.59 30.21
CA GLU A 176 -18.89 -18.87 30.82
C GLU A 176 -19.91 -18.62 31.93
N THR A 177 -21.17 -18.97 31.68
CA THR A 177 -22.25 -18.82 32.66
C THR A 177 -22.60 -20.14 33.31
N GLY A 178 -23.07 -20.10 34.55
CA GLY A 178 -23.74 -21.24 35.19
C GLY A 178 -25.06 -21.63 34.49
N PRO A 179 -25.90 -22.48 35.11
CA PRO A 179 -27.16 -22.91 34.52
C PRO A 179 -28.03 -21.71 34.10
N VAL A 180 -28.57 -21.73 32.88
CA VAL A 180 -29.38 -20.63 32.32
C VAL A 180 -30.60 -20.29 33.19
N GLU A 181 -31.08 -21.28 33.94
CA GLU A 181 -32.19 -21.18 34.89
C GLU A 181 -31.89 -20.28 36.11
N GLU A 182 -30.61 -20.05 36.42
CA GLU A 182 -30.19 -19.18 37.52
C GLU A 182 -29.96 -17.73 37.09
N LEU A 183 -30.07 -17.40 35.81
CA LEU A 183 -29.80 -16.06 35.27
C LEU A 183 -31.06 -15.22 35.12
N GLU A 184 -30.92 -13.90 35.28
CA GLU A 184 -32.02 -12.97 35.04
C GLU A 184 -32.42 -13.02 33.55
N PRO A 185 -33.70 -13.34 33.23
CA PRO A 185 -34.09 -13.72 31.88
C PRO A 185 -33.99 -12.58 30.86
N VAL A 186 -34.29 -11.33 31.26
CA VAL A 186 -34.25 -10.19 30.34
C VAL A 186 -32.80 -9.88 29.93
N SER A 187 -31.89 -9.91 30.89
CA SER A 187 -30.47 -9.66 30.73
C SER A 187 -29.81 -10.76 29.90
N ALA A 188 -30.14 -12.04 30.18
CA ALA A 188 -29.65 -13.19 29.42
C ALA A 188 -30.11 -13.17 27.95
N VAL A 189 -31.40 -12.88 27.70
CA VAL A 189 -31.93 -12.76 26.33
C VAL A 189 -31.33 -11.56 25.61
N SER A 190 -31.14 -10.44 26.30
CA SER A 190 -30.53 -9.22 25.74
C SER A 190 -29.08 -9.45 25.34
N LEU A 191 -28.29 -10.12 26.18
CA LEU A 191 -26.91 -10.53 25.87
C LEU A 191 -26.87 -11.43 24.63
N ARG A 192 -27.70 -12.48 24.60
CA ARG A 192 -27.73 -13.43 23.46
C ARG A 192 -28.11 -12.73 22.16
N ARG A 193 -29.11 -11.83 22.21
CA ARG A 193 -29.52 -11.02 21.05
C ARG A 193 -28.41 -10.06 20.62
N PHE A 194 -27.70 -9.45 21.58
CA PHE A 194 -26.58 -8.56 21.32
C PHE A 194 -25.45 -9.29 20.58
N VAL A 195 -24.97 -10.42 21.11
CA VAL A 195 -23.89 -11.21 20.48
C VAL A 195 -24.30 -11.66 19.07
N ARG A 196 -25.54 -12.14 18.88
CA ARG A 196 -26.01 -12.56 17.56
C ARG A 196 -26.08 -11.41 16.55
N ALA A 197 -26.51 -10.23 16.99
CA ALA A 197 -26.71 -9.09 16.10
C ALA A 197 -25.42 -8.28 15.83
N ARG A 198 -24.42 -8.37 16.70
CA ARG A 198 -23.21 -7.52 16.65
C ARG A 198 -21.90 -8.28 16.43
N SER A 199 -21.94 -9.61 16.33
CA SER A 199 -20.75 -10.42 16.00
C SER A 199 -20.39 -10.41 14.51
N VAL A 200 -21.31 -9.97 13.65
CA VAL A 200 -21.17 -9.91 12.20
C VAL A 200 -21.45 -8.48 11.74
N VAL A 201 -20.59 -7.97 10.86
CA VAL A 201 -20.73 -6.69 10.18
C VAL A 201 -21.03 -6.97 8.71
N SER A 202 -22.13 -6.41 8.22
CA SER A 202 -22.60 -6.59 6.85
C SER A 202 -21.97 -5.59 5.88
N GLU A 203 -22.04 -5.91 4.58
CA GLU A 203 -21.60 -5.03 3.49
C GLU A 203 -20.14 -4.58 3.61
N LEU A 204 -19.24 -5.49 4.00
CA LEU A 204 -17.80 -5.24 4.04
C LEU A 204 -17.11 -5.79 2.79
N PRO A 205 -16.07 -5.12 2.27
CA PRO A 205 -15.29 -5.60 1.14
C PRO A 205 -14.69 -6.99 1.39
N ILE A 206 -15.09 -7.98 0.60
CA ILE A 206 -14.52 -9.32 0.60
C ILE A 206 -13.47 -9.38 -0.51
N ALA A 207 -12.24 -9.76 -0.13
CA ALA A 207 -11.13 -9.89 -1.06
C ALA A 207 -10.60 -11.32 -1.11
N VAL A 208 -10.18 -11.73 -2.29
CA VAL A 208 -9.56 -13.03 -2.56
C VAL A 208 -8.07 -12.80 -2.84
N SER A 209 -7.21 -13.61 -2.21
CA SER A 209 -5.78 -13.58 -2.47
C SER A 209 -5.45 -14.47 -3.67
N LEU A 210 -5.03 -13.89 -4.79
CA LEU A 210 -4.71 -14.65 -6.00
C LEU A 210 -3.51 -15.61 -5.78
N ARG A 211 -2.57 -15.24 -4.91
CA ARG A 211 -1.39 -16.07 -4.58
C ARG A 211 -1.74 -17.37 -3.87
N GLY A 212 -2.92 -17.45 -3.25
CA GLY A 212 -3.41 -18.65 -2.60
C GLY A 212 -3.87 -19.74 -3.58
N PHE A 213 -4.04 -19.40 -4.87
CA PHE A 213 -4.75 -20.23 -5.84
C PHE A 213 -4.03 -20.29 -7.19
N ALA A 214 -3.89 -21.50 -7.74
CA ALA A 214 -3.38 -21.69 -9.11
C ALA A 214 -4.41 -21.28 -10.17
N ALA A 215 -5.69 -21.49 -9.86
CA ALA A 215 -6.80 -21.17 -10.76
C ALA A 215 -8.04 -20.71 -10.01
N LEU A 216 -8.78 -19.82 -10.63
CA LEU A 216 -10.10 -19.34 -10.24
C LEU A 216 -11.05 -19.71 -11.37
N SER A 217 -11.95 -20.65 -11.12
CA SER A 217 -13.01 -20.98 -12.08
C SER A 217 -14.26 -20.22 -11.68
N ILE A 218 -14.82 -19.43 -12.59
CA ILE A 218 -16.02 -18.62 -12.35
C ILE A 218 -17.12 -19.10 -13.29
N ALA A 219 -18.13 -19.72 -12.71
CA ALA A 219 -19.32 -20.22 -13.41
C ALA A 219 -20.56 -19.35 -13.11
N GLY A 220 -21.69 -19.67 -13.75
CA GLY A 220 -22.96 -18.95 -13.60
C GLY A 220 -23.28 -18.08 -14.82
N ASP A 221 -23.88 -16.92 -14.58
CA ASP A 221 -24.18 -15.94 -15.64
C ASP A 221 -22.88 -15.36 -16.22
N ARG A 222 -22.69 -15.55 -17.54
CA ARG A 222 -21.47 -15.14 -18.24
C ARG A 222 -21.25 -13.63 -18.21
N ASP A 223 -22.31 -12.83 -18.32
CA ASP A 223 -22.15 -11.38 -18.38
C ASP A 223 -21.82 -10.81 -16.99
N ALA A 224 -22.45 -11.34 -15.94
CA ALA A 224 -22.10 -11.04 -14.56
C ALA A 224 -20.68 -11.49 -14.20
N ALA A 225 -20.29 -12.70 -14.60
CA ALA A 225 -18.94 -13.22 -14.38
C ALA A 225 -17.87 -12.36 -15.08
N ARG A 226 -18.10 -11.96 -16.33
CA ARG A 226 -17.22 -11.03 -17.06
C ARG A 226 -17.14 -9.67 -16.38
N ALA A 227 -18.27 -9.12 -15.92
CA ALA A 227 -18.30 -7.84 -15.21
C ALA A 227 -17.47 -7.90 -13.92
N MET A 228 -17.54 -9.01 -13.19
CA MET A 228 -16.71 -9.24 -12.01
C MET A 228 -15.24 -9.38 -12.37
N VAL A 229 -14.87 -10.16 -13.39
CA VAL A 229 -13.46 -10.31 -13.79
C VAL A 229 -12.89 -9.00 -14.32
N ARG A 230 -13.67 -8.17 -15.05
CA ARG A 230 -13.24 -6.81 -15.43
C ARG A 230 -12.93 -5.95 -14.20
N SER A 231 -13.81 -5.99 -13.19
CA SER A 231 -13.58 -5.32 -11.90
C SER A 231 -12.27 -5.81 -11.26
N MET A 232 -12.06 -7.12 -11.21
CA MET A 232 -10.85 -7.74 -10.66
C MET A 232 -9.58 -7.28 -11.39
N VAL A 233 -9.56 -7.31 -12.72
CA VAL A 233 -8.41 -6.91 -13.54
C VAL A 233 -8.12 -5.41 -13.37
N ALA A 234 -9.14 -4.56 -13.46
CA ALA A 234 -8.99 -3.12 -13.28
C ALA A 234 -8.44 -2.78 -11.89
N TYR A 235 -8.94 -3.49 -10.86
CA TYR A 235 -8.46 -3.36 -9.49
C TYR A 235 -6.98 -3.72 -9.36
N LEU A 236 -6.59 -4.90 -9.86
CA LEU A 236 -5.21 -5.39 -9.80
C LEU A 236 -4.24 -4.42 -10.50
N CYS A 237 -4.59 -3.95 -11.69
CA CYS A 237 -3.78 -3.02 -12.47
C CYS A 237 -3.68 -1.61 -11.86
N THR A 238 -4.64 -1.21 -11.03
CA THR A 238 -4.62 0.09 -10.35
C THR A 238 -3.67 0.09 -9.14
N PHE A 239 -3.62 -1.01 -8.37
CA PHE A 239 -2.86 -1.08 -7.12
C PHE A 239 -1.49 -1.78 -7.24
N HIS A 240 -1.24 -2.50 -8.32
CA HIS A 240 0.05 -3.16 -8.59
C HIS A 240 0.65 -2.58 -9.86
N GLY A 241 1.95 -2.37 -9.87
CA GLY A 241 2.64 -1.91 -11.08
C GLY A 241 2.89 -3.03 -12.09
N PRO A 242 3.09 -2.68 -13.38
CA PRO A 242 3.35 -3.66 -14.45
C PRO A 242 4.67 -4.45 -14.29
N ASP A 243 5.61 -3.97 -13.47
CA ASP A 243 6.82 -4.69 -13.05
C ASP A 243 6.55 -5.85 -12.09
N HIS A 244 5.52 -5.74 -11.24
CA HIS A 244 5.18 -6.74 -10.23
C HIS A 244 4.00 -7.62 -10.64
N LEU A 245 3.11 -7.13 -11.51
CA LEU A 245 1.94 -7.87 -11.97
C LEU A 245 1.73 -7.66 -13.47
N ALA A 246 1.54 -8.74 -14.20
CA ALA A 246 1.23 -8.77 -15.62
C ALA A 246 -0.13 -9.44 -15.86
N VAL A 247 -0.83 -9.04 -16.92
CA VAL A 247 -2.13 -9.59 -17.29
C VAL A 247 -2.08 -10.08 -18.73
N ALA A 248 -2.43 -11.34 -18.95
CA ALA A 248 -2.63 -11.90 -20.27
C ALA A 248 -4.11 -12.29 -20.44
N VAL A 249 -4.64 -12.12 -21.65
CA VAL A 249 -6.03 -12.45 -21.96
C VAL A 249 -6.08 -13.42 -23.13
N VAL A 250 -6.80 -14.52 -22.95
CA VAL A 250 -7.16 -15.47 -24.01
C VAL A 250 -8.64 -15.28 -24.29
N CYS A 251 -8.96 -14.83 -25.51
CA CYS A 251 -10.34 -14.58 -25.93
C CYS A 251 -10.56 -15.02 -27.38
N GLY A 252 -11.77 -15.47 -27.69
CA GLY A 252 -12.17 -15.80 -29.06
C GLY A 252 -12.66 -14.58 -29.85
N PRO A 253 -12.97 -14.74 -31.15
CA PRO A 253 -13.54 -13.68 -31.97
C PRO A 253 -14.84 -13.10 -31.38
N ASP A 254 -15.65 -13.94 -30.74
CA ASP A 254 -16.94 -13.53 -30.17
C ASP A 254 -16.82 -12.82 -28.82
N THR A 255 -15.66 -12.90 -28.16
CA THR A 255 -15.44 -12.34 -26.82
C THR A 255 -14.43 -11.20 -26.80
N VAL A 256 -13.71 -10.95 -27.89
CA VAL A 256 -12.67 -9.92 -27.99
C VAL A 256 -13.17 -8.52 -27.64
N GLU A 257 -14.41 -8.18 -28.02
CA GLU A 257 -15.03 -6.87 -27.72
C GLU A 257 -15.16 -6.64 -26.20
N GLN A 258 -15.34 -7.70 -25.41
CA GLN A 258 -15.44 -7.60 -23.94
C GLN A 258 -14.09 -7.27 -23.27
N TRP A 259 -12.99 -7.53 -23.98
CA TRP A 259 -11.61 -7.42 -23.47
C TRP A 259 -10.75 -6.40 -24.22
N GLU A 260 -11.27 -5.75 -25.27
CA GLU A 260 -10.54 -4.76 -26.07
C GLU A 260 -9.91 -3.66 -25.19
N TRP A 261 -10.60 -3.29 -24.10
CA TRP A 261 -10.14 -2.30 -23.13
C TRP A 261 -8.78 -2.60 -22.51
N THR A 262 -8.41 -3.87 -22.43
CA THR A 262 -7.14 -4.31 -21.83
C THR A 262 -5.93 -3.90 -22.68
N LYS A 263 -6.09 -3.60 -23.98
CA LYS A 263 -5.00 -3.16 -24.87
C LYS A 263 -4.36 -1.83 -24.46
N TRP A 264 -5.05 -1.04 -23.65
CA TRP A 264 -4.55 0.24 -23.14
C TRP A 264 -3.79 0.09 -21.82
N LEU A 265 -3.91 -1.05 -21.13
CA LEU A 265 -3.22 -1.28 -19.86
C LEU A 265 -1.71 -1.41 -20.10
N PRO A 266 -0.87 -0.84 -19.21
CA PRO A 266 0.56 -1.11 -19.26
C PRO A 266 0.90 -2.55 -18.82
N HIS A 267 0.00 -3.24 -18.10
CA HIS A 267 0.17 -4.61 -17.60
C HIS A 267 -0.02 -5.70 -18.65
N THR A 268 -0.59 -5.35 -19.81
CA THR A 268 -0.81 -6.27 -20.93
C THR A 268 0.24 -6.10 -22.02
N GLN A 269 1.29 -5.32 -21.76
CA GLN A 269 2.42 -5.17 -22.68
C GLN A 269 3.42 -6.30 -22.46
N HIS A 270 3.84 -6.92 -23.54
CA HIS A 270 4.90 -7.92 -23.51
C HIS A 270 6.25 -7.23 -23.33
N ASP A 271 7.11 -7.78 -22.47
CA ASP A 271 8.41 -7.19 -22.16
C ASP A 271 9.34 -7.17 -23.38
N VAL A 272 9.50 -8.33 -24.04
CA VAL A 272 10.38 -8.52 -25.20
C VAL A 272 9.69 -8.30 -26.55
N LEU A 273 8.56 -8.97 -26.81
CA LEU A 273 7.91 -8.93 -28.13
C LEU A 273 7.38 -7.52 -28.45
N ARG A 274 7.63 -7.09 -29.69
CA ARG A 274 7.17 -5.83 -30.26
C ARG A 274 6.33 -6.11 -31.50
N ASP A 275 5.29 -5.32 -31.72
CA ASP A 275 4.50 -5.28 -32.95
C ASP A 275 4.67 -3.91 -33.65
N GLY A 276 4.06 -3.74 -34.83
CA GLY A 276 4.16 -2.51 -35.61
C GLY A 276 3.64 -1.24 -34.92
N ALA A 277 3.02 -1.36 -33.75
CA ALA A 277 2.51 -0.26 -32.93
C ALA A 277 3.15 -0.18 -31.52
N GLY A 278 4.26 -0.89 -31.26
CA GLY A 278 5.02 -0.81 -30.01
C GLY A 278 5.21 -2.17 -29.34
N SER A 279 5.11 -2.23 -28.00
CA SER A 279 5.09 -3.52 -27.28
C SER A 279 3.88 -4.35 -27.72
N ALA A 280 4.12 -5.63 -28.02
CA ALA A 280 3.07 -6.57 -28.37
C ALA A 280 2.10 -6.72 -27.20
N ARG A 281 0.80 -6.74 -27.49
CA ARG A 281 -0.21 -6.94 -26.43
C ARG A 281 -0.34 -8.43 -26.11
N MET A 282 -0.39 -8.77 -24.83
CA MET A 282 -0.65 -10.12 -24.32
C MET A 282 -2.14 -10.45 -24.41
N ILE A 283 -2.68 -10.39 -25.63
CA ILE A 283 -4.05 -10.77 -25.98
C ILE A 283 -3.93 -11.84 -27.07
N PHE A 284 -4.42 -13.04 -26.79
CA PHE A 284 -4.21 -14.23 -27.62
C PHE A 284 -5.55 -14.87 -28.01
N GLY A 285 -5.59 -15.49 -29.19
CA GLY A 285 -6.78 -16.19 -29.68
C GLY A 285 -6.91 -17.63 -29.14
N SER A 286 -5.85 -18.16 -28.54
CA SER A 286 -5.80 -19.52 -28.01
C SER A 286 -4.81 -19.66 -26.85
N VAL A 287 -4.99 -20.69 -26.02
CA VAL A 287 -4.04 -21.02 -24.94
C VAL A 287 -2.69 -21.45 -25.51
N LEU A 288 -2.69 -22.15 -26.65
CA LEU A 288 -1.47 -22.60 -27.31
C LEU A 288 -0.62 -21.41 -27.80
N GLU A 289 -1.25 -20.38 -28.34
CA GLU A 289 -0.59 -19.15 -28.76
C GLU A 289 0.02 -18.41 -27.57
N LEU A 290 -0.72 -18.33 -26.44
CA LEU A 290 -0.22 -17.77 -25.20
C LEU A 290 1.00 -18.54 -24.68
N GLU A 291 0.93 -19.87 -24.62
CA GLU A 291 2.05 -20.72 -24.17
C GLU A 291 3.27 -20.61 -25.09
N SER A 292 3.04 -20.44 -26.39
CA SER A 292 4.13 -20.23 -27.36
C SER A 292 4.80 -18.87 -27.17
N ALA A 293 4.01 -17.81 -26.95
CA ALA A 293 4.53 -16.46 -26.76
C ALA A 293 5.21 -16.26 -25.39
N LEU A 294 4.67 -16.88 -24.34
CA LEU A 294 5.18 -16.76 -22.96
C LEU A 294 6.03 -17.95 -22.51
N GLY A 295 6.39 -18.86 -23.41
CA GLY A 295 7.05 -20.14 -23.08
C GLY A 295 8.31 -19.99 -22.24
N ASP A 296 9.15 -19.00 -22.54
CA ASP A 296 10.37 -18.71 -21.78
C ASP A 296 10.04 -18.24 -20.35
N VAL A 297 9.03 -17.39 -20.20
CA VAL A 297 8.58 -16.85 -18.90
C VAL A 297 7.90 -17.93 -18.05
N LEU A 298 7.17 -18.85 -18.69
CA LEU A 298 6.47 -19.94 -18.02
C LEU A 298 7.41 -21.08 -17.61
N SER A 299 8.38 -21.43 -18.46
CA SER A 299 9.33 -22.53 -18.21
C SER A 299 10.30 -22.27 -17.07
N MET A 300 10.60 -21.01 -16.77
CA MET A 300 11.45 -20.60 -15.65
C MET A 300 10.75 -20.68 -14.28
N ARG A 301 9.47 -21.06 -14.25
CA ARG A 301 8.66 -21.10 -13.02
C ARG A 301 8.54 -22.52 -12.47
N ASN A 302 8.58 -22.62 -11.15
CA ASN A 302 8.30 -23.86 -10.46
C ASN A 302 6.80 -24.20 -10.51
N ARG A 303 6.45 -25.45 -10.19
CA ARG A 303 5.06 -25.84 -9.96
C ARG A 303 4.46 -25.06 -8.81
N PHE A 304 3.15 -24.81 -8.91
CA PHE A 304 2.42 -24.06 -7.90
C PHE A 304 2.53 -24.69 -6.51
N ALA A 305 2.87 -23.86 -5.52
CA ALA A 305 2.84 -24.18 -4.10
C ALA A 305 2.10 -23.09 -3.34
N ARG A 306 1.17 -23.47 -2.46
CA ARG A 306 0.37 -22.51 -1.70
C ARG A 306 1.28 -21.71 -0.76
N GLY A 307 1.19 -20.38 -0.84
CA GLY A 307 1.91 -19.48 0.05
C GLY A 307 3.40 -19.30 -0.28
N ALA A 308 3.87 -19.78 -1.43
CA ALA A 308 5.24 -19.49 -1.89
C ALA A 308 5.44 -17.98 -2.07
N VAL A 309 6.59 -17.48 -1.60
CA VAL A 309 6.99 -16.08 -1.73
C VAL A 309 8.22 -15.97 -2.61
N ASN A 310 7.98 -15.77 -3.91
CA ASN A 310 9.06 -15.49 -4.86
C ASN A 310 9.21 -13.99 -5.01
N SER A 311 10.17 -13.43 -4.28
CA SER A 311 10.60 -12.05 -4.51
C SER A 311 11.40 -11.98 -5.81
N GLY A 312 10.95 -11.16 -6.77
CA GLY A 312 11.65 -10.93 -8.03
C GLY A 312 11.01 -11.56 -9.27
N VAL A 313 9.93 -12.33 -9.13
CA VAL A 313 9.14 -12.83 -10.27
C VAL A 313 7.84 -12.05 -10.36
N THR A 314 7.49 -11.59 -11.56
CA THR A 314 6.22 -10.91 -11.84
C THR A 314 5.05 -11.87 -11.69
N GLN A 315 4.03 -11.48 -10.92
CA GLN A 315 2.77 -12.22 -10.82
C GLN A 315 2.03 -12.14 -12.16
N LEU A 316 1.78 -13.27 -12.82
CA LEU A 316 1.04 -13.32 -14.08
C LEU A 316 -0.41 -13.74 -13.79
N VAL A 317 -1.37 -12.93 -14.25
CA VAL A 317 -2.80 -13.26 -14.21
C VAL A 317 -3.27 -13.53 -15.63
N ILE A 318 -3.74 -14.75 -15.88
CA ILE A 318 -4.20 -15.19 -17.21
C ILE A 318 -5.73 -15.27 -17.19
N VAL A 319 -6.41 -14.42 -17.93
CA VAL A 319 -7.87 -14.49 -18.08
C VAL A 319 -8.22 -15.34 -19.30
N VAL A 320 -9.12 -16.33 -19.15
CA VAL A 320 -9.56 -17.22 -20.23
C VAL A 320 -11.08 -17.09 -20.41
N ASP A 321 -11.51 -16.41 -21.48
CA ASP A 321 -12.92 -16.22 -21.85
C ASP A 321 -13.11 -16.57 -23.33
N GLY A 322 -13.21 -17.86 -23.61
CA GLY A 322 -13.29 -18.44 -24.95
C GLY A 322 -11.91 -18.71 -25.57
N GLY A 323 -11.86 -18.64 -26.90
CA GLY A 323 -10.68 -18.96 -27.70
C GLY A 323 -10.60 -20.45 -28.10
N LEU A 324 -9.64 -20.78 -28.97
CA LEU A 324 -9.37 -22.19 -29.28
C LEU A 324 -8.67 -22.83 -28.08
N VAL A 325 -9.44 -23.57 -27.29
CA VAL A 325 -8.93 -24.30 -26.14
C VAL A 325 -8.50 -25.68 -26.63
N ALA A 326 -7.18 -25.88 -26.80
CA ALA A 326 -6.65 -27.18 -27.16
C ALA A 326 -6.93 -28.18 -26.03
N ASN A 327 -7.47 -29.35 -26.35
CA ASN A 327 -7.75 -30.42 -25.38
C ASN A 327 -6.48 -31.17 -24.93
N ARG A 328 -5.35 -30.46 -24.79
CA ARG A 328 -4.08 -30.97 -24.30
C ARG A 328 -3.86 -30.45 -22.89
N SER A 329 -3.72 -31.36 -21.95
CA SER A 329 -3.28 -31.07 -20.59
C SER A 329 -1.84 -30.54 -20.61
N THR A 330 -1.64 -29.32 -20.13
CA THR A 330 -0.31 -28.74 -19.94
C THR A 330 -0.03 -28.54 -18.46
N ASP A 331 1.25 -28.38 -18.09
CA ASP A 331 1.64 -28.13 -16.69
C ASP A 331 0.88 -26.92 -16.10
N LEU A 332 0.57 -25.94 -16.96
CA LEU A 332 -0.22 -24.74 -16.65
C LEU A 332 -1.65 -25.08 -16.21
N THR A 333 -2.35 -25.98 -16.93
CA THR A 333 -3.76 -26.33 -16.64
C THR A 333 -3.91 -27.48 -15.65
N ASP A 334 -2.90 -28.35 -15.49
CA ASP A 334 -3.00 -29.54 -14.64
C ASP A 334 -2.41 -29.32 -13.25
N THR A 335 -1.21 -28.76 -13.18
CA THR A 335 -0.49 -28.60 -11.90
C THR A 335 -0.48 -27.16 -11.39
N GLY A 336 -0.62 -26.20 -12.30
CA GLY A 336 -0.43 -24.78 -12.04
C GLY A 336 1.04 -24.44 -11.88
N LEU A 337 1.37 -23.18 -12.16
CA LEU A 337 2.72 -22.63 -12.00
C LEU A 337 2.76 -21.60 -10.89
N ASP A 338 3.93 -21.45 -10.28
CA ASP A 338 4.14 -20.46 -9.24
C ASP A 338 4.07 -19.03 -9.82
N SER A 339 3.49 -18.13 -9.03
CA SER A 339 3.24 -16.74 -9.41
C SER A 339 2.40 -16.59 -10.69
N VAL A 340 1.64 -17.63 -11.07
CA VAL A 340 0.64 -17.60 -12.15
C VAL A 340 -0.73 -17.94 -11.58
N THR A 341 -1.73 -17.12 -11.89
CA THR A 341 -3.12 -17.40 -11.52
C THR A 341 -3.99 -17.35 -12.76
N ILE A 342 -4.67 -18.45 -13.07
CA ILE A 342 -5.60 -18.54 -14.20
C ILE A 342 -7.00 -18.17 -13.73
N VAL A 343 -7.63 -17.17 -14.36
CA VAL A 343 -9.03 -16.81 -14.14
C VAL A 343 -9.82 -17.33 -15.33
N ASP A 344 -10.53 -18.43 -15.11
CA ASP A 344 -11.22 -19.20 -16.14
C ASP A 344 -12.73 -18.98 -16.10
N LEU A 345 -13.25 -18.41 -17.20
CA LEU A 345 -14.67 -18.19 -17.48
C LEU A 345 -15.25 -19.25 -18.45
N SER A 346 -14.40 -20.14 -18.96
CA SER A 346 -14.71 -21.08 -20.06
C SER A 346 -14.85 -22.53 -19.59
N GLY A 347 -14.46 -22.82 -18.34
CA GLY A 347 -14.51 -24.15 -17.74
C GLY A 347 -13.29 -25.03 -18.07
N LEU A 348 -12.23 -24.46 -18.65
CA LEU A 348 -10.98 -25.16 -18.99
C LEU A 348 -10.26 -25.71 -17.75
N CYS A 349 -10.12 -24.88 -16.71
CA CYS A 349 -9.29 -25.15 -15.53
C CYS A 349 -10.12 -25.64 -14.34
N THR A 350 -11.34 -26.13 -14.57
CA THR A 350 -12.28 -26.54 -13.51
C THR A 350 -11.67 -27.57 -12.54
N ARG A 351 -10.87 -28.53 -13.05
CA ARG A 351 -10.17 -29.54 -12.23
C ARG A 351 -9.03 -28.95 -11.39
N LEU A 352 -8.26 -28.02 -11.95
CA LEU A 352 -7.21 -27.31 -11.22
C LEU A 352 -7.80 -26.41 -10.15
N ALA A 353 -8.91 -25.72 -10.47
CA ALA A 353 -9.65 -24.90 -9.51
C ALA A 353 -10.18 -25.75 -8.34
N ALA A 354 -10.72 -26.94 -8.61
CA ALA A 354 -11.20 -27.83 -7.55
C ALA A 354 -10.08 -28.36 -6.63
N SER A 355 -8.88 -28.59 -7.16
CA SER A 355 -7.77 -29.21 -6.41
C SER A 355 -6.82 -28.20 -5.75
N ARG A 356 -6.48 -27.12 -6.47
CA ARG A 356 -5.44 -26.15 -6.08
C ARG A 356 -5.90 -24.70 -6.22
N GLY A 357 -7.20 -24.47 -6.41
CA GLY A 357 -7.76 -23.17 -6.67
C GLY A 357 -9.05 -22.90 -5.90
N LEU A 358 -9.90 -22.07 -6.50
CA LEU A 358 -11.20 -21.70 -5.96
C LEU A 358 -12.24 -21.72 -7.08
N GLN A 359 -13.38 -22.34 -6.81
CA GLN A 359 -14.53 -22.39 -7.72
C GLN A 359 -15.60 -21.43 -7.21
N LEU A 360 -15.95 -20.46 -8.04
CA LEU A 360 -16.90 -19.41 -7.75
C LEU A 360 -18.10 -19.53 -8.70
N VAL A 361 -19.27 -19.19 -8.20
CA VAL A 361 -20.51 -19.13 -8.97
C VAL A 361 -21.09 -17.74 -8.80
N VAL A 362 -21.36 -17.06 -9.93
CA VAL A 362 -21.96 -15.73 -9.96
C VAL A 362 -23.33 -15.83 -10.61
N GLU A 363 -24.38 -15.61 -9.82
CA GLU A 363 -25.78 -15.66 -10.27
C GLU A 363 -26.60 -14.59 -9.56
N ASN A 364 -27.49 -13.93 -10.31
CA ASN A 364 -28.41 -12.91 -9.78
C ASN A 364 -27.71 -11.81 -8.96
N GLY A 365 -26.50 -11.42 -9.35
CA GLY A 365 -25.69 -10.40 -8.65
C GLY A 365 -25.03 -10.87 -7.36
N SER A 366 -25.19 -12.14 -6.97
CA SER A 366 -24.51 -12.74 -5.81
C SER A 366 -23.31 -13.57 -6.25
N ILE A 367 -22.32 -13.69 -5.38
CA ILE A 367 -21.17 -14.58 -5.52
C ILE A 367 -21.18 -15.64 -4.41
N GLY A 368 -20.97 -16.88 -4.80
CA GLY A 368 -20.78 -18.01 -3.90
C GLY A 368 -19.56 -18.85 -4.25
N ALA A 369 -19.07 -19.61 -3.28
CA ALA A 369 -18.00 -20.59 -3.48
C ALA A 369 -18.59 -22.00 -3.51
N VAL A 370 -18.05 -22.86 -4.37
CA VAL A 370 -18.44 -24.28 -4.42
C VAL A 370 -17.75 -25.01 -3.27
N SER A 371 -18.53 -25.58 -2.36
CA SER A 371 -18.08 -26.37 -1.21
C SER A 371 -18.71 -27.77 -1.31
N GLY A 372 -17.94 -28.74 -1.81
CA GLY A 372 -18.45 -30.08 -2.10
C GLY A 372 -19.49 -30.07 -3.22
N THR A 373 -20.76 -30.29 -2.88
CA THR A 373 -21.89 -30.26 -3.83
C THR A 373 -22.78 -29.02 -3.69
N ALA A 374 -22.52 -28.17 -2.70
CA ALA A 374 -23.31 -26.98 -2.43
C ALA A 374 -22.57 -25.70 -2.85
N VAL A 375 -23.34 -24.67 -3.22
CA VAL A 375 -22.82 -23.31 -3.44
C VAL A 375 -23.14 -22.49 -2.21
N GLU A 376 -22.11 -22.03 -1.50
CA GLU A 376 -22.24 -21.16 -0.34
C GLU A 376 -22.10 -19.71 -0.78
N VAL A 377 -23.23 -18.98 -0.83
CA VAL A 377 -23.27 -17.55 -1.15
C VAL A 377 -22.69 -16.76 0.02
N PHE A 378 -21.72 -15.89 -0.25
CA PHE A 378 -21.02 -15.13 0.78
C PHE A 378 -20.97 -13.61 0.53
N ALA A 379 -21.26 -13.15 -0.70
CA ALA A 379 -21.26 -11.73 -1.03
C ALA A 379 -22.21 -11.38 -2.17
N VAL A 380 -22.51 -10.09 -2.29
CA VAL A 380 -22.98 -9.44 -3.51
C VAL A 380 -21.75 -9.18 -4.39
N ALA A 381 -21.76 -9.68 -5.63
CA ALA A 381 -20.63 -9.61 -6.54
C ALA A 381 -20.39 -8.15 -6.99
N ASP A 382 -19.13 -7.74 -7.00
CA ASP A 382 -18.75 -6.49 -7.68
C ASP A 382 -18.89 -6.66 -9.20
N ALA A 383 -19.35 -5.62 -9.87
CA ALA A 383 -19.49 -5.60 -11.33
C ALA A 383 -18.89 -4.32 -11.91
N MET A 384 -18.23 -4.44 -13.06
CA MET A 384 -17.72 -3.31 -13.82
C MET A 384 -18.13 -3.44 -15.29
N SER A 385 -18.70 -2.38 -15.85
CA SER A 385 -19.02 -2.29 -17.27
C SER A 385 -17.75 -2.19 -18.13
N THR A 386 -17.87 -2.49 -19.42
CA THR A 386 -16.77 -2.30 -20.37
C THR A 386 -16.35 -0.82 -20.47
N THR A 387 -17.30 0.11 -20.33
CA THR A 387 -17.04 1.56 -20.40
C THR A 387 -16.23 2.05 -19.21
N GLU A 388 -16.57 1.61 -17.99
CA GLU A 388 -15.82 1.94 -16.79
C GLU A 388 -14.40 1.35 -16.83
N ALA A 389 -14.27 0.09 -17.25
CA ALA A 389 -12.98 -0.57 -17.41
C ALA A 389 -12.09 0.16 -18.44
N HIS A 390 -12.68 0.61 -19.55
CA HIS A 390 -12.01 1.42 -20.55
C HIS A 390 -11.54 2.78 -19.98
N ALA A 391 -12.37 3.45 -19.19
CA ALA A 391 -11.99 4.71 -18.54
C ALA A 391 -10.78 4.52 -17.61
N VAL A 392 -10.76 3.46 -16.80
CA VAL A 392 -9.63 3.11 -15.94
C VAL A 392 -8.38 2.81 -16.78
N ALA A 393 -8.48 1.95 -17.79
CA ALA A 393 -7.33 1.59 -18.63
C ALA A 393 -6.75 2.78 -19.38
N ARG A 394 -7.59 3.69 -19.90
CA ARG A 394 -7.14 4.92 -20.55
C ARG A 394 -6.38 5.82 -19.60
N ARG A 395 -6.85 5.95 -18.36
CA ARG A 395 -6.17 6.74 -17.31
C ARG A 395 -4.82 6.13 -16.90
N LEU A 396 -4.72 4.81 -16.86
CA LEU A 396 -3.46 4.11 -16.56
C LEU A 396 -2.48 4.09 -17.74
N SER A 397 -2.99 4.14 -18.98
CA SER A 397 -2.21 3.97 -20.22
C SER A 397 -0.95 4.83 -20.38
N PRO A 398 -0.89 6.10 -19.91
CA PRO A 398 0.31 6.92 -20.05
C PRO A 398 1.45 6.44 -19.14
N TYR A 399 1.14 5.83 -18.00
CA TYR A 399 2.13 5.56 -16.96
C TYR A 399 2.97 4.31 -17.26
N ARG A 400 4.26 4.35 -16.93
CA ARG A 400 5.16 3.19 -16.94
C ARG A 400 5.87 3.05 -15.60
N ALA A 401 5.99 1.80 -15.14
CA ALA A 401 6.82 1.50 -13.97
C ALA A 401 8.30 1.78 -14.29
N PRO A 402 9.11 2.11 -13.28
CA PRO A 402 10.56 1.95 -13.40
C PRO A 402 10.81 0.46 -13.63
N SER A 403 11.37 0.11 -14.78
CA SER A 403 11.64 -1.28 -15.17
C SER A 403 12.61 -1.93 -14.16
N SER A 404 12.22 -3.09 -13.63
CA SER A 404 13.15 -4.03 -12.99
C SER A 404 13.88 -4.79 -14.12
N PRO A 405 15.20 -5.01 -14.04
CA PRO A 405 15.99 -5.52 -15.16
C PRO A 405 15.76 -7.03 -15.32
N SER A 406 14.84 -7.43 -16.18
CA SER A 406 14.77 -8.79 -16.71
C SER A 406 14.13 -8.78 -18.09
N ALA A 407 14.77 -9.50 -19.02
CA ALA A 407 14.43 -9.70 -20.42
C ALA A 407 14.94 -8.65 -21.43
N VAL A 408 16.24 -8.77 -21.72
CA VAL A 408 16.91 -8.64 -23.04
C VAL A 408 16.18 -7.82 -24.11
N ASP A 409 16.40 -6.51 -24.10
CA ASP A 409 16.59 -5.76 -25.34
C ASP A 409 18.09 -5.79 -25.64
N THR A 410 18.51 -6.64 -26.57
CA THR A 410 19.77 -6.48 -27.30
C THR A 410 19.60 -5.34 -28.31
N VAL A 411 19.49 -4.13 -27.77
CA VAL A 411 20.23 -2.98 -28.30
C VAL A 411 21.17 -2.63 -27.18
N THR A 412 22.46 -2.84 -27.41
CA THR A 412 23.55 -2.63 -26.47
C THR A 412 23.35 -1.36 -25.63
N ASP A 413 22.88 -1.51 -24.40
CA ASP A 413 23.04 -0.51 -23.36
C ASP A 413 23.26 -1.26 -22.05
N ASP A 414 24.54 -1.46 -21.75
CA ASP A 414 25.02 -2.15 -20.57
C ASP A 414 24.52 -1.44 -19.30
N GLY A 415 23.94 -2.26 -18.41
CA GLY A 415 23.28 -1.78 -17.22
C GLY A 415 24.19 -1.13 -16.18
N ALA A 416 23.59 -0.28 -15.37
CA ALA A 416 23.82 -0.19 -13.93
C ALA A 416 22.73 0.66 -13.30
N ALA A 417 22.62 0.48 -11.99
CA ALA A 417 22.51 1.59 -11.06
C ALA A 417 23.22 2.84 -11.61
N VAL A 418 22.52 3.73 -12.31
CA VAL A 418 23.14 4.87 -13.03
C VAL A 418 24.45 4.44 -13.74
N SER A 419 24.43 3.56 -14.76
CA SER A 419 25.68 3.12 -15.42
C SER A 419 26.33 4.16 -16.30
N GLY A 420 25.53 5.05 -16.87
CA GLY A 420 26.01 5.96 -17.89
C GLY A 420 26.29 7.34 -17.32
N TRP A 421 27.50 7.85 -17.55
CA TRP A 421 27.82 9.27 -17.35
C TRP A 421 26.80 10.19 -18.06
N ASN A 422 26.27 9.77 -19.21
CA ASN A 422 25.18 10.46 -19.93
C ASN A 422 23.90 10.57 -19.09
N SER A 423 23.45 9.50 -18.44
CA SER A 423 22.28 9.53 -17.55
C SER A 423 22.53 10.40 -16.33
N LEU A 424 23.76 10.41 -15.81
CA LEU A 424 24.14 11.25 -14.68
C LEU A 424 24.07 12.74 -15.04
N VAL A 425 24.51 13.11 -16.25
CA VAL A 425 24.51 14.50 -16.74
C VAL A 425 23.17 14.93 -17.37
N GLY A 426 22.22 13.99 -17.55
CA GLY A 426 20.90 14.27 -18.12
C GLY A 426 20.86 14.28 -19.66
N ILE A 427 21.80 13.59 -20.30
CA ILE A 427 21.90 13.43 -21.74
C ILE A 427 21.28 12.08 -22.13
N ALA A 428 20.20 12.13 -22.91
CA ALA A 428 19.48 10.93 -23.33
C ALA A 428 20.24 10.11 -24.39
N ASP A 429 20.89 10.80 -25.33
CA ASP A 429 21.71 10.21 -26.39
C ASP A 429 22.91 11.13 -26.67
N VAL A 430 24.12 10.59 -26.58
CA VAL A 430 25.38 11.32 -26.81
C VAL A 430 25.60 11.56 -28.31
N GLY A 431 25.17 10.62 -29.18
CA GLY A 431 25.31 10.73 -30.63
C GLY A 431 24.35 11.76 -31.26
N ALA A 432 23.25 12.05 -30.57
CA ALA A 432 22.26 13.06 -30.95
C ALA A 432 22.31 14.31 -30.07
N LEU A 433 23.44 14.58 -29.39
CA LEU A 433 23.58 15.73 -28.50
C LEU A 433 23.50 17.04 -29.30
N ASP A 434 22.39 17.74 -29.15
CA ASP A 434 22.19 19.08 -29.70
C ASP A 434 22.86 20.13 -28.79
N THR A 435 24.02 20.63 -29.22
CA THR A 435 24.81 21.62 -28.47
C THR A 435 24.09 22.95 -28.27
N ASP A 436 23.20 23.35 -29.19
CA ASP A 436 22.45 24.61 -29.06
C ASP A 436 21.43 24.53 -27.92
N ARG A 437 20.93 23.32 -27.63
CA ARG A 437 20.03 23.06 -26.50
C ARG A 437 20.78 22.72 -25.22
N ALA A 438 21.87 21.95 -25.32
CA ALA A 438 22.66 21.52 -24.17
C ALA A 438 23.45 22.68 -23.54
N TRP A 439 23.95 23.62 -24.34
CA TRP A 439 24.73 24.77 -23.89
C TRP A 439 23.90 26.04 -23.68
N THR A 440 22.63 25.86 -23.29
CA THR A 440 21.84 26.97 -22.76
C THR A 440 22.58 27.59 -21.56
N VAL A 441 22.65 28.93 -21.55
CA VAL A 441 23.48 29.67 -20.59
C VAL A 441 23.05 29.36 -19.15
N ARG A 442 23.88 28.59 -18.42
CA ARG A 442 23.62 28.23 -17.02
C ARG A 442 23.98 29.39 -16.10
N ARG A 443 23.10 29.71 -15.13
CA ARG A 443 23.23 30.84 -14.21
C ARG A 443 22.98 30.40 -12.76
N GLY A 444 23.47 31.19 -11.81
CA GLY A 444 23.20 30.98 -10.38
C GLY A 444 23.69 29.63 -9.86
N ARG A 445 22.78 28.81 -9.34
CA ARG A 445 23.10 27.52 -8.72
C ARG A 445 23.74 26.52 -9.69
N ASP A 446 23.30 26.50 -10.94
CA ASP A 446 23.68 25.47 -11.92
C ASP A 446 24.94 25.81 -12.72
N ARG A 447 25.54 26.98 -12.47
CA ARG A 447 26.78 27.44 -13.09
C ARG A 447 27.98 26.71 -12.46
N LEU A 448 28.85 26.13 -13.29
CA LEU A 448 30.05 25.38 -12.90
C LEU A 448 29.77 24.22 -11.93
N ARG A 449 28.57 23.66 -12.02
CA ARG A 449 28.09 22.57 -11.17
C ARG A 449 27.76 21.35 -12.02
N VAL A 450 28.40 20.22 -11.73
CA VAL A 450 28.25 19.00 -12.52
C VAL A 450 28.22 17.75 -11.64
N PRO A 451 27.44 16.73 -12.02
CA PRO A 451 27.39 15.48 -11.31
C PRO A 451 28.60 14.59 -11.68
N ILE A 452 29.16 13.90 -10.69
CA ILE A 452 30.38 13.09 -10.78
C ILE A 452 30.21 11.62 -10.40
N GLY A 453 29.10 11.28 -9.74
CA GLY A 453 28.81 9.91 -9.34
C GLY A 453 27.47 9.81 -8.61
N VAL A 454 27.25 8.68 -7.94
CA VAL A 454 26.00 8.37 -7.25
C VAL A 454 26.29 7.97 -5.81
N ALA A 455 25.50 8.51 -4.88
CA ALA A 455 25.58 8.22 -3.46
C ALA A 455 24.86 6.90 -3.13
N PRO A 456 25.11 6.30 -1.95
CA PRO A 456 24.48 5.03 -1.54
C PRO A 456 22.95 5.05 -1.50
N ASP A 457 22.35 6.23 -1.35
CA ASP A 457 20.89 6.45 -1.37
C ASP A 457 20.32 6.62 -2.79
N GLY A 458 21.16 6.54 -3.82
CA GLY A 458 20.80 6.70 -5.23
C GLY A 458 20.77 8.15 -5.71
N SER A 459 21.10 9.14 -4.87
CA SER A 459 21.18 10.54 -5.28
C SER A 459 22.47 10.87 -6.05
N ALA A 460 22.44 11.85 -6.94
CA ALA A 460 23.64 12.29 -7.67
C ALA A 460 24.59 13.05 -6.75
N VAL A 461 25.87 12.68 -6.77
CA VAL A 461 26.95 13.44 -6.13
C VAL A 461 27.42 14.50 -7.12
N GLU A 462 27.35 15.77 -6.72
CA GLU A 462 27.70 16.92 -7.57
C GLU A 462 28.90 17.68 -7.02
N ILE A 463 29.75 18.16 -7.92
CA ILE A 463 30.82 19.12 -7.63
C ILE A 463 30.40 20.50 -8.10
N ASP A 464 30.52 21.49 -7.22
CA ASP A 464 30.28 22.91 -7.53
C ASP A 464 31.59 23.69 -7.37
N LEU A 465 32.17 24.11 -8.50
CA LEU A 465 33.49 24.78 -8.57
C LEU A 465 33.43 26.29 -8.35
N LYS A 466 32.28 26.86 -7.96
CA LYS A 466 32.19 28.29 -7.65
C LYS A 466 32.86 28.61 -6.31
N GLU A 467 33.16 29.89 -6.13
CA GLU A 467 33.60 30.43 -4.85
C GLU A 467 32.54 30.25 -3.76
N SER A 468 32.97 30.12 -2.51
CA SER A 468 32.04 29.96 -1.37
C SER A 468 31.10 31.15 -1.20
N ALA A 469 31.50 32.36 -1.63
CA ALA A 469 30.63 33.54 -1.65
C ALA A 469 29.42 33.38 -2.62
N GLU A 470 29.49 32.45 -3.57
CA GLU A 470 28.40 32.08 -4.47
C GLU A 470 27.75 30.73 -4.10
N ASN A 471 27.94 30.27 -2.86
CA ASN A 471 27.49 28.98 -2.34
C ASN A 471 28.12 27.76 -3.04
N GLY A 472 29.30 27.91 -3.64
CA GLY A 472 30.08 26.80 -4.19
C GLY A 472 31.01 26.14 -3.17
N MET A 473 31.67 25.05 -3.59
CA MET A 473 32.61 24.29 -2.74
C MET A 473 34.00 24.95 -2.63
N GLY A 474 34.24 26.02 -3.40
CA GLY A 474 35.52 26.73 -3.47
C GLY A 474 36.10 26.70 -4.90
N PRO A 475 36.91 27.71 -5.28
CA PRO A 475 37.42 27.85 -6.65
C PRO A 475 38.55 26.86 -6.99
N HIS A 476 39.12 26.20 -5.99
CA HIS A 476 40.25 25.28 -6.13
C HIS A 476 39.98 24.00 -5.33
N GLY A 477 40.45 22.86 -5.84
CA GLY A 477 40.28 21.56 -5.21
C GLY A 477 41.52 20.68 -5.34
N LEU A 478 41.63 19.69 -4.45
CA LEU A 478 42.71 18.71 -4.44
C LEU A 478 42.12 17.29 -4.52
N CYS A 479 42.47 16.56 -5.59
CA CYS A 479 42.10 15.16 -5.77
C CYS A 479 43.31 14.25 -5.53
N ILE A 480 43.25 13.42 -4.48
CA ILE A 480 44.31 12.47 -4.11
C ILE A 480 43.80 11.05 -4.36
N GLY A 481 44.59 10.24 -5.05
CA GLY A 481 44.30 8.83 -5.26
C GLY A 481 45.55 8.06 -5.65
N ALA A 482 45.69 6.85 -5.10
CA ALA A 482 46.76 5.92 -5.49
C ALA A 482 46.55 5.41 -6.93
N THR A 483 47.59 4.86 -7.56
CA THR A 483 47.44 4.20 -8.86
C THR A 483 46.36 3.11 -8.79
N GLY A 484 45.43 3.10 -9.77
CA GLY A 484 44.31 2.17 -9.80
C GLY A 484 43.06 2.62 -9.02
N SER A 485 43.10 3.74 -8.28
CA SER A 485 41.93 4.29 -7.56
C SER A 485 40.89 4.98 -8.45
N GLY A 486 41.16 5.12 -9.75
CA GLY A 486 40.26 5.80 -10.69
C GLY A 486 40.47 7.32 -10.82
N LYS A 487 41.56 7.90 -10.27
CA LYS A 487 41.83 9.35 -10.37
C LYS A 487 41.74 9.92 -11.81
N SER A 488 42.33 9.24 -12.79
CA SER A 488 42.28 9.69 -14.19
C SER A 488 40.87 9.64 -14.76
N GLU A 489 40.10 8.60 -14.42
CA GLU A 489 38.71 8.45 -14.85
C GLU A 489 37.80 9.50 -14.22
N PHE A 490 38.02 9.80 -12.93
CA PHE A 490 37.35 10.88 -12.23
C PHE A 490 37.58 12.24 -12.90
N LEU A 491 38.83 12.57 -13.26
CA LEU A 491 39.15 13.83 -13.94
C LEU A 491 38.50 13.90 -15.34
N ARG A 492 38.49 12.79 -16.09
CA ARG A 492 37.77 12.71 -17.38
C ARG A 492 36.27 12.94 -17.20
N THR A 493 35.67 12.32 -16.20
CA THR A 493 34.24 12.43 -15.86
C THR A 493 33.87 13.88 -15.53
N LEU A 494 34.69 14.55 -14.72
CA LEU A 494 34.50 15.95 -14.34
C LEU A 494 34.60 16.87 -15.56
N VAL A 495 35.65 16.72 -16.37
CA VAL A 495 35.87 17.53 -17.58
C VAL A 495 34.76 17.32 -18.60
N LEU A 496 34.37 16.08 -18.87
CA LEU A 496 33.27 15.77 -19.78
C LEU A 496 31.96 16.39 -19.26
N GLY A 497 31.67 16.26 -17.97
CA GLY A 497 30.47 16.85 -17.33
C GLY A 497 30.40 18.36 -17.56
N LEU A 498 31.53 19.04 -17.45
CA LEU A 498 31.64 20.48 -17.67
C LEU A 498 31.43 20.86 -19.15
N VAL A 499 32.12 20.17 -20.06
CA VAL A 499 32.04 20.40 -21.53
C VAL A 499 30.62 20.18 -22.06
N SER A 500 29.91 19.18 -21.54
CA SER A 500 28.58 18.83 -22.05
C SER A 500 27.44 19.70 -21.52
N THR A 501 27.69 20.48 -20.46
CA THR A 501 26.66 21.30 -19.79
C THR A 501 26.88 22.80 -19.90
N HIS A 502 28.07 23.25 -20.30
CA HIS A 502 28.44 24.66 -20.39
C HIS A 502 28.89 25.01 -21.80
N ALA A 503 28.56 26.21 -22.28
CA ALA A 503 29.06 26.71 -23.55
C ALA A 503 30.55 27.13 -23.45
N PRO A 504 31.35 27.07 -24.53
CA PRO A 504 32.72 27.62 -24.56
C PRO A 504 32.78 29.12 -24.21
N GLN A 505 31.68 29.84 -24.41
CA GLN A 505 31.57 31.24 -24.02
C GLN A 505 31.42 31.44 -22.50
N GLN A 506 31.16 30.37 -21.73
CA GLN A 506 31.08 30.37 -20.26
C GLN A 506 32.26 29.66 -19.58
N LEU A 507 32.93 28.72 -20.27
CA LEU A 507 33.99 27.89 -19.69
C LEU A 507 35.06 27.53 -20.73
N ASN A 508 36.32 27.75 -20.35
CA ASN A 508 37.51 27.24 -21.03
C ASN A 508 38.32 26.33 -20.09
N LEU A 509 39.06 25.41 -20.69
CA LEU A 509 39.84 24.37 -20.02
C LEU A 509 41.31 24.42 -20.44
N VAL A 510 42.22 24.26 -19.48
CA VAL A 510 43.63 23.92 -19.72
C VAL A 510 43.86 22.59 -19.03
N LEU A 511 44.27 21.55 -19.75
CA LEU A 511 44.37 20.20 -19.20
C LEU A 511 45.84 19.79 -19.09
N VAL A 512 46.33 19.52 -17.89
CA VAL A 512 47.77 19.26 -17.63
C VAL A 512 47.99 17.85 -17.05
N ASP A 513 48.85 17.05 -17.69
CA ASP A 513 49.26 15.72 -17.21
C ASP A 513 50.80 15.63 -17.07
N PHE A 514 51.26 15.53 -15.81
CA PHE A 514 52.69 15.58 -15.50
C PHE A 514 53.50 14.34 -15.93
N LYS A 515 52.91 13.14 -15.88
CA LYS A 515 53.64 11.87 -16.07
C LYS A 515 53.49 11.28 -17.49
N GLY A 516 52.99 12.06 -18.44
CA GLY A 516 52.77 11.60 -19.82
C GLY A 516 51.59 10.63 -19.95
N GLY A 517 50.60 10.70 -19.06
CA GLY A 517 49.39 9.89 -19.14
C GLY A 517 48.48 10.30 -20.30
N ALA A 518 47.69 9.34 -20.80
CA ALA A 518 46.65 9.57 -21.80
C ALA A 518 45.33 10.11 -21.18
N THR A 519 45.39 10.72 -19.99
CA THR A 519 44.20 11.08 -19.20
C THR A 519 43.25 11.97 -20.00
N PHE A 520 43.76 12.90 -20.79
CA PHE A 520 42.93 13.86 -21.55
C PHE A 520 42.99 13.65 -23.06
N ALA A 521 43.56 12.53 -23.53
CA ALA A 521 43.62 12.22 -24.96
C ALA A 521 42.21 12.16 -25.56
N GLY A 522 42.04 12.84 -26.69
CA GLY A 522 40.77 12.95 -27.43
C GLY A 522 39.95 14.18 -27.08
N LEU A 523 40.35 14.97 -26.07
CA LEU A 523 39.64 16.20 -25.68
C LEU A 523 40.19 17.46 -26.36
N GLU A 524 41.31 17.37 -27.08
CA GLU A 524 41.96 18.49 -27.77
C GLU A 524 41.05 19.15 -28.82
N ALA A 525 40.11 18.39 -29.38
CA ALA A 525 39.16 18.87 -30.37
C ALA A 525 37.95 19.62 -29.77
N ALA A 526 37.77 19.59 -28.45
CA ALA A 526 36.64 20.26 -27.81
C ALA A 526 36.84 21.79 -27.83
N PRO A 527 35.81 22.58 -28.20
CA PRO A 527 35.94 24.04 -28.33
C PRO A 527 36.24 24.75 -27.00
N HIS A 528 36.04 24.08 -25.87
CA HIS A 528 36.37 24.56 -24.53
C HIS A 528 37.86 24.45 -24.22
N VAL A 529 38.59 23.53 -24.86
CA VAL A 529 39.97 23.21 -24.48
C VAL A 529 40.94 24.17 -25.18
N ALA A 530 41.57 25.04 -24.38
CA ALA A 530 42.53 26.02 -24.85
C ALA A 530 43.93 25.41 -25.03
N ALA A 531 44.31 24.45 -24.16
CA ALA A 531 45.58 23.74 -24.26
C ALA A 531 45.51 22.38 -23.54
N VAL A 532 46.20 21.38 -24.09
CA VAL A 532 46.49 20.11 -23.43
C VAL A 532 48.01 19.98 -23.33
N ILE A 533 48.54 19.88 -22.11
CA ILE A 533 49.97 19.84 -21.82
C ILE A 533 50.28 18.51 -21.14
N THR A 534 51.10 17.68 -21.78
CA THR A 534 51.43 16.34 -21.26
C THR A 534 52.95 16.16 -21.15
N ASN A 535 53.36 15.12 -20.42
CA ASN A 535 54.74 14.64 -20.33
C ASN A 535 55.76 15.69 -19.80
N LEU A 536 55.31 16.52 -18.86
CA LEU A 536 56.15 17.55 -18.22
C LEU A 536 57.34 16.98 -17.43
N SER A 537 57.28 15.70 -17.04
CA SER A 537 58.38 15.03 -16.34
C SER A 537 59.65 14.89 -17.18
N GLU A 538 59.53 14.90 -18.51
CA GLU A 538 60.67 14.71 -19.42
C GLU A 538 61.24 16.03 -19.97
N ASP A 539 60.51 17.15 -19.86
CA ASP A 539 60.93 18.47 -20.35
C ASP A 539 60.59 19.59 -19.36
N LEU A 540 61.56 19.95 -18.51
CA LEU A 540 61.45 21.04 -17.54
C LEU A 540 61.23 22.41 -18.18
N ALA A 541 61.65 22.63 -19.44
CA ALA A 541 61.43 23.89 -20.13
C ALA A 541 59.95 24.12 -20.46
N LEU A 542 59.16 23.05 -20.63
CA LEU A 542 57.70 23.14 -20.80
C LEU A 542 57.00 23.57 -19.50
N VAL A 543 57.52 23.19 -18.34
CA VAL A 543 56.99 23.63 -17.03
C VAL A 543 57.14 25.15 -16.88
N ASP A 544 58.32 25.69 -17.18
CA ASP A 544 58.57 27.14 -17.11
C ASP A 544 57.71 27.92 -18.11
N ARG A 545 57.58 27.42 -19.35
CA ARG A 545 56.69 28.04 -20.35
C ARG A 545 55.22 28.01 -19.93
N MET A 546 54.76 26.91 -19.32
CA MET A 546 53.39 26.80 -18.81
C MET A 546 53.14 27.82 -17.70
N ARG A 547 54.08 27.96 -16.75
CA ARG A 547 54.01 28.97 -15.69
C ARG A 547 53.89 30.37 -16.29
N ASP A 548 54.76 30.71 -17.23
CA ASP A 548 54.79 32.03 -17.84
C ASP A 548 53.50 32.31 -18.66
N ALA A 549 52.96 31.30 -19.34
CA ALA A 549 51.69 31.41 -20.07
C ALA A 549 50.48 31.63 -19.14
N LEU A 550 50.38 30.88 -18.04
CA LEU A 550 49.31 31.07 -17.05
C LEU A 550 49.42 32.44 -16.35
N ALA A 551 50.63 32.88 -16.02
CA ALA A 551 50.87 34.21 -15.46
C ALA A 551 50.48 35.32 -16.46
N GLY A 552 50.78 35.13 -17.75
CA GLY A 552 50.36 36.01 -18.83
C GLY A 552 48.83 36.11 -18.95
N GLU A 553 48.11 34.98 -18.88
CA GLU A 553 46.64 34.96 -18.93
C GLU A 553 46.01 35.63 -17.69
N MET A 554 46.60 35.45 -16.51
CA MET A 554 46.18 36.18 -15.30
C MET A 554 46.28 37.70 -15.52
N ASN A 555 47.43 38.18 -15.99
CA ASN A 555 47.66 39.61 -16.27
C ASN A 555 46.69 40.13 -17.34
N ARG A 556 46.47 39.36 -18.42
CA ARG A 556 45.52 39.72 -19.49
C ARG A 556 44.10 39.89 -18.95
N ARG A 557 43.63 38.97 -18.11
CA ARG A 557 42.29 39.03 -17.51
C ARG A 557 42.14 40.21 -16.55
N GLN A 558 43.16 40.49 -15.73
CA GLN A 558 43.17 41.67 -14.86
C GLN A 558 43.08 42.97 -15.66
N GLU A 559 43.86 43.10 -16.73
CA GLU A 559 43.84 44.29 -17.60
C GLU A 559 42.51 44.44 -18.36
N LEU A 560 41.90 43.33 -18.77
CA LEU A 560 40.57 43.33 -19.39
C LEU A 560 39.51 43.86 -18.42
N LEU A 561 39.49 43.36 -17.17
CA LEU A 561 38.54 43.83 -16.16
C LEU A 561 38.73 45.32 -15.84
N ARG A 562 39.99 45.78 -15.81
CA ARG A 562 40.36 47.18 -15.60
C ARG A 562 39.88 48.08 -16.74
N SER A 563 40.16 47.69 -17.99
CA SER A 563 39.84 48.47 -19.19
C SER A 563 38.35 48.47 -19.55
N ALA A 564 37.59 47.43 -19.18
CA ALA A 564 36.17 47.30 -19.51
C ALA A 564 35.20 48.06 -18.59
N GLY A 565 35.70 48.77 -17.58
CA GLY A 565 34.87 49.47 -16.59
C GLY A 565 35.37 49.38 -15.15
N ASN A 566 36.62 48.93 -14.95
CA ASN A 566 37.24 48.76 -13.64
C ASN A 566 36.47 47.80 -12.71
N PHE A 567 36.06 46.66 -13.25
CA PHE A 567 35.36 45.62 -12.48
C PHE A 567 36.30 44.95 -11.49
N ALA A 568 35.82 44.73 -10.26
CA ALA A 568 36.60 44.11 -9.19
C ALA A 568 36.77 42.59 -9.34
N ASN A 569 35.82 41.93 -10.01
CA ASN A 569 35.82 40.48 -10.23
C ASN A 569 35.05 40.12 -11.51
N VAL A 570 35.21 38.88 -11.96
CA VAL A 570 34.58 38.36 -13.19
C VAL A 570 33.06 38.28 -13.04
N SER A 571 32.55 38.00 -11.84
CA SER A 571 31.11 37.88 -11.60
C SER A 571 30.37 39.21 -11.84
N ASP A 572 30.97 40.34 -11.45
CA ASP A 572 30.39 41.67 -11.67
C ASP A 572 30.48 42.10 -13.14
N TYR A 573 31.57 41.74 -13.83
CA TYR A 573 31.71 41.90 -15.27
C TYR A 573 30.61 41.15 -16.04
N GLU A 574 30.39 39.88 -15.73
CA GLU A 574 29.36 39.07 -16.41
C GLU A 574 27.93 39.48 -16.03
N LYS A 575 27.69 39.99 -14.80
CA LYS A 575 26.40 40.60 -14.43
C LYS A 575 26.10 41.84 -15.28
N ALA A 576 27.08 42.74 -15.44
CA ALA A 576 26.92 43.93 -16.28
C ALA A 576 26.67 43.58 -17.74
N ARG A 577 27.39 42.58 -18.26
CA ARG A 577 27.18 42.02 -19.60
C ARG A 577 25.78 41.43 -19.76
N ALA A 578 25.32 40.63 -18.79
CA ALA A 578 23.98 40.04 -18.80
C ALA A 578 22.86 41.09 -18.69
N ALA A 579 23.15 42.25 -18.09
CA ALA A 579 22.26 43.41 -18.03
C ALA A 579 22.24 44.25 -19.33
N GLY A 580 22.99 43.84 -20.37
CA GLY A 580 22.98 44.47 -21.69
C GLY A 580 24.18 45.36 -22.00
N ALA A 581 25.21 45.38 -21.15
CA ALA A 581 26.46 46.08 -21.48
C ALA A 581 27.15 45.41 -22.67
N ALA A 582 27.69 46.22 -23.59
CA ALA A 582 28.40 45.76 -24.79
C ALA A 582 29.81 45.24 -24.44
N LEU A 583 29.87 44.10 -23.74
CA LEU A 583 31.08 43.46 -23.23
C LEU A 583 31.28 42.10 -23.90
N ALA A 584 32.54 41.77 -24.21
CA ALA A 584 32.91 40.46 -24.76
C ALA A 584 32.74 39.35 -23.69
N PRO A 585 32.39 38.11 -24.06
CA PRO A 585 32.35 37.00 -23.11
C PRO A 585 33.70 36.77 -22.43
N LEU A 586 33.70 36.61 -21.11
CA LEU A 586 34.88 36.25 -20.32
C LEU A 586 34.65 34.88 -19.63
N PRO A 587 34.94 33.75 -20.31
CA PRO A 587 34.68 32.43 -19.76
C PRO A 587 35.53 32.15 -18.52
N ALA A 588 34.98 31.37 -17.58
CA ALA A 588 35.76 30.80 -16.48
C ALA A 588 36.90 29.95 -17.04
N LEU A 589 38.06 29.97 -16.40
CA LEU A 589 39.20 29.13 -16.79
C LEU A 589 39.40 28.05 -15.74
N PHE A 590 39.21 26.79 -16.11
CA PHE A 590 39.54 25.65 -15.27
C PHE A 590 40.84 25.02 -15.77
N VAL A 591 41.80 24.86 -14.86
CA VAL A 591 43.18 24.38 -15.14
C VAL A 591 43.40 23.06 -14.42
#